data_AF-A0A3M1DLG5-F1
#
_entry.id   AF-A0A3M1DLG5-F1
#
_cell.length_a   1.000
_cell.length_b   1.000
_cell.length_c   1.000
_cell.angle_alpha   90.00
_cell.angle_beta   90.00
_cell.angle_gamma   90.00
#
_symmetry.space_group_name_H-M   'P 1'
#
loop_
_entity.id
_entity.type
_entity.pdbx_description
1 polymer ?
#
loop_
_entity_poly.entity_id
_entity_poly.type
_entity_poly.pdbx_seq_one_letter_code
_entity_poly.pdbx_strand_id
1 'polypeptide(L)'
;MRTVIISALASILVGAGVYVWVNHTWEERYDDAVTDVVSTYQWQVDSLSNRIEVLNQELMRSIRAEHQKPTLDEYGKAMANEIHWLRAQLTRLVKQTVREAGVDPIRFYLSKLGDSTFVSHYGDFDKPLVFRIAAEELGEIGKPAIPPLIGMLDTTTGYTHRQVLYALLLAAQHNNVVAFTRGDYPPDKRRKEYQGIPIEQGWHMWFDKYRDHWR
;
A
#
# COMPACT_ATOMS: atom_id res chain seq x y z
N MET A 1 21.49 -19.73 -4.19
CA MET A 1 21.51 -18.53 -5.05
C MET A 1 20.12 -18.17 -5.59
N ARG A 2 19.03 -18.34 -4.80
CA ARG A 2 17.64 -18.27 -5.30
C ARG A 2 16.69 -17.45 -4.40
N THR A 3 17.24 -16.62 -3.52
CA THR A 3 16.53 -15.91 -2.43
C THR A 3 16.24 -14.43 -2.78
N VAL A 4 16.58 -13.98 -3.99
CA VAL A 4 16.95 -12.55 -4.20
C VAL A 4 15.77 -11.65 -4.58
N ILE A 5 14.72 -12.14 -5.24
CA ILE A 5 13.78 -11.24 -5.96
C ILE A 5 12.77 -10.54 -5.05
N ILE A 6 12.20 -11.25 -4.07
CA ILE A 6 11.23 -10.68 -3.10
C ILE A 6 11.96 -9.94 -1.99
N SER A 7 13.15 -10.43 -1.59
CA SER A 7 14.06 -9.70 -0.72
C SER A 7 14.54 -8.40 -1.38
N ALA A 8 14.80 -8.37 -2.69
CA ALA A 8 15.19 -7.16 -3.40
C ALA A 8 14.09 -6.09 -3.34
N LEU A 9 12.84 -6.39 -3.74
CA LEU A 9 11.73 -5.43 -3.68
C LEU A 9 11.34 -5.02 -2.24
N ALA A 10 11.55 -5.89 -1.25
CA ALA A 10 11.37 -5.53 0.16
C ALA A 10 12.54 -4.68 0.69
N SER A 11 13.79 -5.03 0.40
CA SER A 11 15.01 -4.28 0.76
C SER A 11 15.06 -2.90 0.13
N ILE A 12 14.55 -2.79 -1.09
CA ILE A 12 14.28 -1.57 -1.86
C ILE A 12 13.47 -0.54 -1.05
N LEU A 13 12.48 -1.01 -0.27
CA LEU A 13 11.63 -0.16 0.58
C LEU A 13 12.28 0.04 1.96
N VAL A 14 12.93 -0.99 2.52
CA VAL A 14 13.65 -0.92 3.81
C VAL A 14 14.74 0.16 3.80
N GLY A 15 15.44 0.35 2.69
CA GLY A 15 16.46 1.40 2.54
C GLY A 15 15.93 2.84 2.53
N ALA A 16 14.61 3.06 2.42
CA ALA A 16 13.98 4.38 2.34
C ALA A 16 13.33 4.86 3.65
N GLY A 17 13.61 4.19 4.78
CA GLY A 17 12.93 4.43 6.06
C GLY A 17 11.51 3.84 6.15
N VAL A 18 11.17 2.91 5.25
CA VAL A 18 9.94 2.09 5.28
C VAL A 18 10.32 0.73 5.91
N TYR A 19 10.17 0.58 7.22
CA TYR A 19 10.76 -0.52 8.01
C TYR A 19 10.16 -1.93 7.77
N VAL A 20 10.38 -2.56 6.61
CA VAL A 20 9.92 -3.95 6.39
C VAL A 20 10.82 -4.95 7.12
N TRP A 21 10.36 -5.51 8.25
CA TRP A 21 10.93 -6.73 8.82
C TRP A 21 10.32 -7.93 8.08
N VAL A 22 11.08 -8.52 7.15
CA VAL A 22 10.61 -9.67 6.37
C VAL A 22 10.67 -10.93 7.23
N ASN A 23 9.51 -11.40 7.70
CA ASN A 23 9.39 -12.74 8.29
C ASN A 23 9.66 -13.81 7.21
N HIS A 24 10.56 -14.74 7.55
CA HIS A 24 11.10 -15.83 6.71
C HIS A 24 10.08 -16.96 6.44
N THR A 25 8.97 -16.71 5.74
CA THR A 25 8.01 -17.79 5.43
C THR A 25 7.31 -17.65 4.08
N TRP A 26 8.02 -17.53 2.96
CA TRP A 26 7.42 -17.77 1.63
C TRP A 26 8.46 -18.34 0.65
N GLU A 27 8.50 -19.66 0.54
CA GLU A 27 9.21 -20.39 -0.51
C GLU A 27 8.20 -20.79 -1.59
N GLU A 28 8.55 -20.47 -2.84
CA GLU A 28 8.14 -21.10 -4.11
C GLU A 28 7.46 -20.19 -5.16
N ARG A 29 8.14 -20.16 -6.32
CA ARG A 29 7.75 -19.73 -7.68
C ARG A 29 7.64 -18.24 -7.97
N TYR A 30 8.74 -17.68 -8.46
CA TYR A 30 8.73 -16.64 -9.50
C TYR A 30 9.85 -16.93 -10.53
N ASP A 31 9.52 -16.70 -11.81
CA ASP A 31 10.33 -17.04 -13.00
C ASP A 31 11.58 -16.14 -13.16
N ASP A 32 12.59 -16.63 -13.91
CA ASP A 32 13.85 -15.92 -14.17
C ASP A 32 13.63 -14.51 -14.80
N ALA A 33 12.55 -14.32 -15.58
CA ALA A 33 12.18 -13.03 -16.16
C ALA A 33 11.85 -11.93 -15.13
N VAL A 34 11.34 -12.32 -13.95
CA VAL A 34 11.06 -11.38 -12.84
C VAL A 34 12.39 -10.85 -12.27
N THR A 35 13.42 -11.69 -12.23
CA THR A 35 14.76 -11.31 -11.75
C THR A 35 15.37 -10.22 -12.63
N ASP A 36 15.29 -10.38 -13.95
CA ASP A 36 15.88 -9.44 -14.90
C ASP A 36 15.20 -8.07 -14.84
N VAL A 37 13.86 -8.03 -14.77
CA VAL A 37 13.11 -6.77 -14.63
C VAL A 37 13.43 -6.09 -13.30
N VAL A 38 13.43 -6.83 -12.18
CA VAL A 38 13.77 -6.24 -10.87
C VAL A 38 15.21 -5.71 -10.86
N SER A 39 16.17 -6.45 -11.44
CA SER A 39 17.56 -6.00 -11.53
C SER A 39 17.74 -4.73 -12.38
N THR A 40 16.91 -4.56 -13.42
CA THR A 40 16.93 -3.39 -14.31
C THR A 40 16.57 -2.11 -13.55
N TYR A 41 15.62 -2.19 -12.61
CA TYR A 41 15.17 -1.04 -11.83
C TYR A 41 15.86 -0.89 -10.46
N GLN A 42 16.60 -1.92 -10.02
CA GLN A 42 17.25 -1.96 -8.71
C GLN A 42 18.09 -0.71 -8.42
N TRP A 43 18.91 -0.28 -9.36
CA TRP A 43 19.77 0.89 -9.17
C TRP A 43 18.98 2.20 -8.97
N GLN A 44 17.93 2.41 -9.77
CA GLN A 44 17.09 3.62 -9.66
C GLN A 44 16.38 3.66 -8.32
N VAL A 45 15.89 2.51 -7.88
CA VAL A 45 15.27 2.34 -6.59
C VAL A 45 16.25 2.62 -5.45
N ASP A 46 17.42 1.97 -5.45
CA ASP A 46 18.43 2.15 -4.42
C ASP A 46 18.89 3.62 -4.34
N SER A 47 19.03 4.28 -5.49
CA SER A 47 19.37 5.70 -5.57
C SER A 47 18.30 6.58 -4.91
N LEU A 48 17.01 6.34 -5.18
CA LEU A 48 15.91 7.10 -4.57
C LEU A 48 15.81 6.83 -3.08
N SER A 49 15.91 5.58 -2.66
CA SER A 49 15.84 5.16 -1.26
C SER A 49 16.98 5.77 -0.43
N ASN A 50 18.22 5.70 -0.93
CA ASN A 50 19.36 6.33 -0.27
C ASN A 50 19.21 7.85 -0.15
N ARG A 51 18.69 8.53 -1.19
CA ARG A 51 18.45 9.98 -1.14
C ARG A 51 17.41 10.32 -0.07
N ILE A 52 16.32 9.56 0.02
CA ILE A 52 15.29 9.72 1.05
C ILE A 52 15.89 9.56 2.45
N GLU A 53 16.71 8.54 2.67
CA GLU A 53 17.32 8.27 3.97
C GLU A 53 18.27 9.39 4.41
N VAL A 54 19.13 9.87 3.50
CA VAL A 54 20.02 11.00 3.79
C VAL A 54 19.22 12.25 4.18
N LEU A 55 18.19 12.59 3.40
CA LEU A 55 17.34 13.75 3.69
C LEU A 55 16.58 13.60 5.01
N ASN A 56 16.09 12.40 5.34
CA ASN A 56 15.47 12.14 6.64
C ASN A 56 16.46 12.38 7.78
N GLN A 57 17.70 11.90 7.65
CA GLN A 57 18.72 12.11 8.68
C GLN A 57 19.08 13.60 8.84
N GLU A 58 19.22 14.33 7.74
CA GLU A 58 19.49 15.77 7.74
C GLU A 58 18.34 16.55 8.39
N LEU A 59 17.10 16.23 8.03
CA LEU A 59 15.90 16.83 8.62
C LEU A 59 15.82 16.57 10.12
N MET A 60 16.06 15.32 10.57
CA MET A 60 16.07 14.99 11.99
C MET A 60 17.21 15.68 12.76
N ARG A 61 18.36 15.92 12.12
CA ARG A 61 19.45 16.72 12.70
C ARG A 61 19.07 18.19 12.83
N SER A 62 18.47 18.78 11.79
CA SER A 62 17.97 20.17 11.79
C SER A 62 16.95 20.39 12.91
N ILE A 63 15.95 19.50 13.03
CA ILE A 63 14.94 19.56 14.09
C ILE A 63 15.57 19.48 15.49
N ARG A 64 16.58 18.62 15.69
CA ARG A 64 17.28 18.50 16.98
C ARG A 64 18.17 19.70 17.29
N ALA A 65 18.74 20.34 16.28
CA ALA A 65 19.58 21.53 16.46
C ALA A 65 18.74 22.77 16.84
N GLU A 66 17.51 22.88 16.35
CA GLU A 66 16.60 24.00 16.61
C GLU A 66 15.79 23.86 17.91
N HIS A 67 16.42 23.51 19.03
CA HIS A 67 15.79 23.28 20.35
C HIS A 67 14.93 24.44 20.95
N GLN A 68 14.58 25.48 20.19
CA GLN A 68 13.79 26.63 20.64
C GLN A 68 12.63 27.09 19.74
N LYS A 69 12.33 26.42 18.61
CA LYS A 69 11.08 26.71 17.85
C LYS A 69 10.37 25.41 17.40
N PRO A 70 9.05 25.27 17.65
CA PRO A 70 8.30 24.05 17.35
C PRO A 70 7.86 23.92 15.88
N THR A 71 8.44 24.70 14.97
CA THR A 71 8.02 24.77 13.55
C THR A 71 9.25 24.66 12.66
N LEU A 72 9.21 23.79 11.65
CA LEU A 72 10.25 23.75 10.63
C LEU A 72 10.46 25.13 10.01
N ASP A 73 11.72 25.53 9.91
CA ASP A 73 12.13 26.64 9.07
C ASP A 73 11.87 26.33 7.58
N GLU A 74 12.10 27.32 6.70
CA GLU A 74 11.88 27.16 5.26
C GLU A 74 12.74 26.03 4.66
N TYR A 75 13.93 25.80 5.23
CA TYR A 75 14.85 24.74 4.82
C TYR A 75 14.31 23.35 5.15
N GLY A 76 13.84 23.15 6.38
CA GLY A 76 13.18 21.93 6.82
C GLY A 76 11.95 21.60 5.98
N LYS A 77 11.14 22.61 5.67
CA LYS A 77 9.94 22.43 4.81
C LYS A 77 10.32 22.02 3.39
N ALA A 78 11.36 22.61 2.82
CA ALA A 78 11.86 22.23 1.49
C ALA A 78 12.34 20.76 1.46
N MET A 79 13.13 20.34 2.45
CA MET A 79 13.57 18.94 2.57
C MET A 79 12.40 17.97 2.72
N ALA A 80 11.41 18.30 3.54
CA ALA A 80 10.22 17.47 3.72
C ALA A 80 9.43 17.28 2.41
N ASN A 81 9.29 18.36 1.62
CA ASN A 81 8.64 18.31 0.32
C ASN A 81 9.45 17.47 -0.69
N GLU A 82 10.77 17.57 -0.68
CA GLU A 82 11.65 16.74 -1.52
C GLU A 82 11.50 15.24 -1.16
N ILE A 83 11.51 14.90 0.14
CA ILE A 83 11.29 13.53 0.62
C ILE A 83 9.93 13.01 0.15
N HIS A 84 8.87 13.82 0.26
CA HIS A 84 7.53 13.45 -0.21
C HIS A 84 7.51 13.17 -1.71
N TRP A 85 8.11 14.03 -2.52
CA TRP A 85 8.21 13.86 -3.97
C TRP A 85 9.00 12.60 -4.35
N LEU A 86 10.15 12.35 -3.71
CA LEU A 86 10.97 11.16 -3.96
C LEU A 86 10.21 9.87 -3.62
N ARG A 87 9.44 9.85 -2.52
CA ARG A 87 8.56 8.71 -2.17
C ARG A 87 7.49 8.46 -3.23
N ALA A 88 6.91 9.51 -3.79
CA ALA A 88 5.94 9.38 -4.88
C ALA A 88 6.59 8.79 -6.13
N GLN A 89 7.81 9.19 -6.49
CA GLN A 89 8.56 8.60 -7.60
C GLN A 89 8.88 7.12 -7.35
N LEU A 90 9.36 6.78 -6.16
CA LEU A 90 9.66 5.39 -5.77
C LEU A 90 8.41 4.52 -5.88
N THR A 91 7.26 5.02 -5.43
CA THR A 91 5.97 4.30 -5.53
C THR A 91 5.63 4.02 -7.00
N ARG A 92 5.76 5.01 -7.90
CA ARG A 92 5.50 4.80 -9.34
C ARG A 92 6.43 3.77 -9.95
N LEU A 93 7.71 3.80 -9.56
CA LEU A 93 8.72 2.87 -10.04
C LEU A 93 8.40 1.43 -9.62
N VAL A 94 8.06 1.22 -8.35
CA VAL A 94 7.63 -0.10 -7.84
C VAL A 94 6.40 -0.60 -8.61
N LYS A 95 5.39 0.25 -8.84
CA LYS A 95 4.22 -0.13 -9.65
C LYS A 95 4.61 -0.55 -11.07
N GLN A 96 5.55 0.15 -11.69
CA GLN A 96 6.06 -0.17 -13.02
C GLN A 96 6.78 -1.52 -13.02
N THR A 97 7.70 -1.73 -12.07
CA THR A 97 8.44 -2.98 -11.93
C THR A 97 7.52 -4.18 -11.70
N VAL A 98 6.51 -4.06 -10.83
CA VAL A 98 5.53 -5.14 -10.61
C VAL A 98 4.79 -5.50 -11.89
N ARG A 99 4.35 -4.49 -12.67
CA ARG A 99 3.67 -4.70 -13.95
C ARG A 99 4.57 -5.38 -14.98
N GLU A 100 5.80 -4.90 -15.14
CA GLU A 100 6.74 -5.41 -16.15
C GLU A 100 7.28 -6.79 -15.79
N ALA A 101 7.40 -7.09 -14.51
CA ALA A 101 7.79 -8.41 -14.04
C ALA A 101 6.69 -9.46 -14.23
N GLY A 102 5.48 -9.09 -14.67
CA GLY A 102 4.37 -10.02 -14.84
C GLY A 102 3.87 -10.65 -13.53
N VAL A 103 4.21 -10.05 -12.39
CA VAL A 103 3.72 -10.48 -11.07
C VAL A 103 2.25 -10.11 -10.98
N ASP A 104 1.40 -11.03 -10.52
CA ASP A 104 0.00 -10.72 -10.23
C ASP A 104 -0.08 -9.60 -9.16
N PRO A 105 -0.51 -8.38 -9.53
CA PRO A 105 -0.49 -7.24 -8.63
C PRO A 105 -1.45 -7.45 -7.44
N ILE A 106 -2.56 -8.16 -7.66
CA ILE A 106 -3.54 -8.43 -6.60
C ILE A 106 -2.87 -9.30 -5.54
N ARG A 107 -2.30 -10.44 -5.95
CA ARG A 107 -1.59 -11.35 -5.03
C ARG A 107 -0.45 -10.65 -4.30
N PHE A 108 0.32 -9.81 -5.00
CA PHE A 108 1.39 -9.02 -4.39
C PHE A 108 0.86 -8.11 -3.29
N TYR A 109 -0.13 -7.27 -3.57
CA TYR A 109 -0.63 -6.31 -2.57
C TYR A 109 -1.41 -6.97 -1.44
N LEU A 110 -2.13 -8.08 -1.69
CA LEU A 110 -2.76 -8.86 -0.60
C LEU A 110 -1.72 -9.35 0.41
N SER A 111 -0.55 -9.79 -0.06
CA SER A 111 0.55 -10.23 0.82
C SER A 111 1.10 -9.11 1.71
N LYS A 112 0.88 -7.85 1.33
CA LYS A 112 1.38 -6.65 2.03
C LYS A 112 0.35 -6.00 2.95
N LEU A 113 -0.91 -6.45 2.96
CA LEU A 113 -1.93 -5.88 3.84
C LEU A 113 -1.60 -6.02 5.34
N GLY A 114 -0.88 -7.07 5.72
CA GLY A 114 -0.44 -7.27 7.11
C GLY A 114 0.83 -6.51 7.48
N ASP A 115 1.53 -5.93 6.51
CA ASP A 115 2.79 -5.23 6.71
C ASP A 115 2.49 -3.78 7.11
N SER A 116 2.53 -3.51 8.43
CA SER A 116 2.26 -2.19 8.98
C SER A 116 3.24 -1.11 8.55
N THR A 117 4.36 -1.53 7.98
CA THR A 117 5.43 -0.66 7.52
C THR A 117 5.36 -0.39 6.04
N PHE A 118 4.59 -1.16 5.26
CA PHE A 118 4.36 -0.94 3.83
C PHE A 118 3.43 0.25 3.57
N VAL A 119 3.92 1.44 3.90
CA VAL A 119 3.18 2.69 3.86
C VAL A 119 4.01 3.81 3.22
N SER A 120 3.31 4.80 2.68
CA SER A 120 3.85 6.11 2.33
C SER A 120 3.20 7.18 3.20
N HIS A 121 3.62 8.43 3.04
CA HIS A 121 3.04 9.57 3.74
C HIS A 121 2.74 10.69 2.74
N TYR A 122 1.60 11.36 2.93
CA TYR A 122 1.15 12.48 2.12
C TYR A 122 0.59 13.60 3.00
N GLY A 123 0.36 14.78 2.42
CA GLY A 123 0.00 15.97 3.17
C GLY A 123 1.22 16.74 3.66
N ASP A 124 0.97 17.82 4.39
CA ASP A 124 2.03 18.70 4.88
C ASP A 124 2.92 18.00 5.90
N PHE A 125 4.19 18.39 5.96
CA PHE A 125 5.14 17.84 6.94
C PHE A 125 4.62 17.92 8.37
N ASP A 126 3.96 19.02 8.72
CA ASP A 126 3.47 19.25 10.08
C ASP A 126 2.28 18.34 10.43
N LYS A 127 1.65 17.72 9.42
CA LYS A 127 0.48 16.82 9.56
C LYS A 127 0.52 15.69 8.52
N PRO A 128 1.50 14.78 8.58
CA PRO A 128 1.63 13.73 7.61
C PRO A 128 0.50 12.72 7.78
N LEU A 129 -0.24 12.47 6.71
CA LEU A 129 -1.26 11.44 6.63
C LEU A 129 -0.62 10.14 6.10
N VAL A 130 -0.98 9.02 6.71
CA VAL A 130 -0.44 7.71 6.33
C VAL A 130 -1.17 7.20 5.10
N PHE A 131 -0.42 6.91 4.04
CA PHE A 131 -0.91 6.26 2.83
C PHE A 131 -0.64 4.75 2.91
N ARG A 132 -1.68 3.94 3.07
CA ARG A 132 -1.56 2.48 3.20
C ARG A 132 -1.44 1.84 1.82
N ILE A 133 -0.23 1.86 1.26
CA ILE A 133 0.06 1.52 -0.15
C ILE A 133 -0.72 0.26 -0.59
N ALA A 134 -0.59 -0.87 0.11
CA ALA A 134 -1.26 -2.11 -0.30
C ALA A 134 -2.79 -1.98 -0.44
N ALA A 135 -3.45 -1.34 0.52
CA ALA A 135 -4.90 -1.17 0.49
C ALA A 135 -5.34 -0.18 -0.61
N GLU A 136 -4.59 0.90 -0.79
CA GLU A 136 -4.81 1.92 -1.82
C GLU A 136 -4.66 1.33 -3.22
N GLU A 137 -3.61 0.54 -3.46
CA GLU A 137 -3.40 -0.11 -4.76
C GLU A 137 -4.48 -1.15 -5.07
N LEU A 138 -4.94 -1.92 -4.08
CA LEU A 138 -6.08 -2.82 -4.26
C LEU A 138 -7.37 -2.04 -4.53
N GLY A 139 -7.52 -0.85 -3.93
CA GLY A 139 -8.60 0.09 -4.22
C GLY A 139 -8.61 0.57 -5.66
N GLU A 140 -7.44 0.99 -6.18
CA GLU A 140 -7.24 1.41 -7.57
C GLU A 140 -7.44 0.27 -8.58
N ILE A 141 -7.16 -0.97 -8.21
CA ILE A 141 -7.50 -2.14 -9.03
C ILE A 141 -9.04 -2.31 -9.11
N GLY A 142 -9.74 -2.07 -8.00
CA GLY A 142 -11.20 -2.08 -7.94
C GLY A 142 -11.78 -3.49 -8.06
N LYS A 143 -12.72 -3.69 -9.00
CA LYS A 143 -13.49 -4.94 -9.17
C LYS A 143 -12.68 -6.24 -9.02
N PRO A 144 -11.52 -6.43 -9.67
CA PRO A 144 -10.77 -7.69 -9.57
C PRO A 144 -10.22 -7.99 -8.17
N ALA A 145 -9.96 -6.98 -7.34
CA ALA A 145 -9.41 -7.15 -5.99
C ALA A 145 -10.48 -7.61 -4.97
N ILE A 146 -11.77 -7.41 -5.25
CA ILE A 146 -12.85 -7.65 -4.29
C ILE A 146 -12.98 -9.13 -3.89
N PRO A 147 -13.07 -10.12 -4.81
CA PRO A 147 -13.26 -11.52 -4.40
C PRO A 147 -12.18 -12.05 -3.45
N PRO A 148 -10.87 -11.86 -3.69
CA PRO A 148 -9.87 -12.33 -2.74
C PRO A 148 -9.85 -11.53 -1.43
N LEU A 149 -10.19 -10.24 -1.46
CA LEU A 149 -10.37 -9.45 -0.23
C LEU A 149 -11.52 -9.95 0.64
N ILE A 150 -12.66 -10.33 0.02
CA ILE A 150 -13.78 -10.96 0.72
C ILE A 150 -13.32 -12.27 1.38
N GLY A 151 -12.56 -13.10 0.67
CA GLY A 151 -12.00 -14.33 1.24
C GLY A 151 -11.03 -14.11 2.42
N MET A 152 -10.36 -12.95 2.49
CA MET A 152 -9.48 -12.61 3.62
C MET A 152 -10.23 -12.15 4.87
N LEU A 153 -11.49 -11.74 4.78
CA LEU A 153 -12.26 -11.30 5.96
C LEU A 153 -12.39 -12.42 7.00
N ASP A 154 -12.51 -13.66 6.55
CA ASP A 154 -12.74 -14.82 7.42
C ASP A 154 -11.44 -15.35 8.07
N THR A 155 -10.28 -14.94 7.56
CA THR A 155 -8.98 -15.52 7.93
C THR A 155 -8.04 -14.52 8.61
N THR A 156 -8.43 -13.24 8.69
CA THR A 156 -7.59 -12.17 9.23
C THR A 156 -8.20 -11.53 10.47
N THR A 157 -7.36 -11.05 11.38
CA THR A 157 -7.77 -10.30 12.57
C THR A 157 -6.86 -9.07 12.79
N GLY A 158 -7.20 -8.21 13.74
CA GLY A 158 -6.32 -7.13 14.19
C GLY A 158 -5.99 -6.09 13.12
N TYR A 159 -4.71 -5.82 12.91
CA TYR A 159 -4.23 -4.81 11.96
C TYR A 159 -4.56 -5.18 10.51
N THR A 160 -4.22 -6.40 10.09
CA THR A 160 -4.46 -6.90 8.74
C THR A 160 -5.93 -6.83 8.39
N HIS A 161 -6.82 -7.24 9.31
CA HIS A 161 -8.26 -7.19 9.10
C HIS A 161 -8.78 -5.77 8.82
N ARG A 162 -8.27 -4.77 9.57
CA ARG A 162 -8.60 -3.36 9.29
C ARG A 162 -8.11 -2.91 7.91
N GLN A 163 -6.95 -3.39 7.45
CA GLN A 163 -6.47 -3.07 6.10
C GLN A 163 -7.30 -3.76 5.02
N VAL A 164 -7.78 -4.99 5.24
CA VAL A 164 -8.71 -5.68 4.34
C VAL A 164 -10.02 -4.89 4.20
N LEU A 165 -10.62 -4.49 5.32
CA LEU A 165 -11.85 -3.67 5.31
C LEU A 165 -11.64 -2.32 4.63
N TYR A 166 -10.47 -1.68 4.83
CA TYR A 166 -10.12 -0.43 4.17
C TYR A 166 -9.96 -0.62 2.66
N ALA A 167 -9.23 -1.64 2.23
CA ALA A 167 -9.07 -1.98 0.81
C ALA A 167 -10.41 -2.31 0.13
N LEU A 168 -11.31 -3.04 0.80
CA LEU A 168 -12.67 -3.31 0.31
C LEU A 168 -13.48 -2.03 0.13
N LEU A 169 -13.43 -1.13 1.11
CA LEU A 169 -14.10 0.17 1.03
C LEU A 169 -13.62 0.97 -0.20
N LEU A 170 -12.31 1.01 -0.45
CA LEU A 170 -11.75 1.72 -1.61
C LEU A 170 -12.11 1.02 -2.92
N ALA A 171 -11.94 -0.30 -3.00
CA ALA A 171 -12.20 -1.08 -4.21
C ALA A 171 -13.69 -1.02 -4.60
N ALA A 172 -14.60 -1.00 -3.63
CA ALA A 172 -16.04 -0.89 -3.88
C ALA A 172 -16.47 0.50 -4.42
N GLN A 173 -15.67 1.54 -4.16
CA GLN A 173 -15.89 2.89 -4.68
C GLN A 173 -15.28 3.09 -6.07
N HIS A 174 -14.48 2.14 -6.55
CA HIS A 174 -13.87 2.25 -7.87
C HIS A 174 -14.93 2.28 -8.99
N ASN A 175 -14.68 3.04 -10.06
CA ASN A 175 -15.65 3.30 -11.12
C ASN A 175 -16.18 2.02 -11.79
N ASN A 176 -15.34 0.99 -11.93
CA ASN A 176 -15.74 -0.30 -12.51
C ASN A 176 -16.65 -1.15 -11.60
N VAL A 177 -16.85 -0.74 -10.33
CA VAL A 177 -17.80 -1.33 -9.39
C VAL A 177 -19.05 -0.46 -9.27
N VAL A 178 -18.86 0.84 -9.04
CA VAL A 178 -19.96 1.83 -8.92
C VAL A 178 -20.88 1.80 -10.14
N ALA A 179 -20.35 1.49 -11.33
CA ALA A 179 -21.12 1.34 -12.56
C ALA A 179 -22.31 0.37 -12.43
N PHE A 180 -22.20 -0.69 -11.63
CA PHE A 180 -23.29 -1.65 -11.41
C PHE A 180 -23.88 -1.62 -10.00
N THR A 181 -23.14 -1.16 -8.98
CA THR A 181 -23.67 -1.05 -7.61
C THR A 181 -24.43 0.25 -7.36
N ARG A 182 -24.29 1.25 -8.24
CA ARG A 182 -24.89 2.59 -8.08
C ARG A 182 -24.52 3.25 -6.75
N GLY A 183 -23.28 3.02 -6.29
CA GLY A 183 -22.76 3.55 -5.03
C GLY A 183 -23.29 2.85 -3.77
N ASP A 184 -23.84 1.65 -3.89
CA ASP A 184 -24.15 0.78 -2.75
C ASP A 184 -22.87 0.11 -2.23
N TYR A 185 -22.61 0.21 -0.92
CA TYR A 185 -21.63 -0.59 -0.18
C TYR A 185 -21.88 -0.56 1.36
N PRO A 186 -21.51 -1.62 2.11
CA PRO A 186 -21.87 -1.84 3.53
C PRO A 186 -21.41 -0.80 4.56
N PRO A 187 -20.31 -0.08 4.35
CA PRO A 187 -19.96 1.07 5.18
C PRO A 187 -21.04 2.17 5.24
N ASP A 188 -22.01 2.19 4.31
CA ASP A 188 -23.08 3.18 4.30
C ASP A 188 -24.15 2.90 5.38
N LYS A 189 -23.88 3.38 6.60
CA LYS A 189 -24.79 3.30 7.76
C LYS A 189 -26.15 3.98 7.55
N ARG A 190 -26.31 4.78 6.48
CA ARG A 190 -27.62 5.37 6.12
C ARG A 190 -28.58 4.30 5.58
N ARG A 191 -28.06 3.16 5.12
CA ARG A 191 -28.90 2.06 4.62
C ARG A 191 -29.34 1.15 5.76
N LYS A 192 -30.66 1.00 5.91
CA LYS A 192 -31.27 0.13 6.92
C LYS A 192 -30.82 -1.32 6.80
N GLU A 193 -30.48 -1.77 5.58
CA GLU A 193 -30.05 -3.15 5.31
C GLU A 193 -28.71 -3.52 5.98
N TYR A 194 -27.88 -2.54 6.36
CA TYR A 194 -26.61 -2.78 7.06
C TYR A 194 -26.65 -2.41 8.55
N GLN A 195 -27.79 -1.92 9.06
CA GLN A 195 -27.91 -1.50 10.45
C GLN A 195 -27.92 -2.71 11.39
N GLY A 196 -27.02 -2.71 12.38
CA GLY A 196 -26.92 -3.77 13.39
C GLY A 196 -26.24 -5.06 12.90
N ILE A 197 -25.79 -5.10 11.64
CA ILE A 197 -25.05 -6.23 11.07
C ILE A 197 -23.54 -6.00 11.30
N PRO A 198 -22.76 -7.01 11.70
CA PRO A 198 -21.31 -6.95 11.69
C PRO A 198 -20.78 -6.52 10.31
N ILE A 199 -19.75 -5.68 10.28
CA ILE A 199 -19.27 -5.07 9.03
C ILE A 199 -18.84 -6.13 8.01
N GLU A 200 -18.25 -7.22 8.49
CA GLU A 200 -17.80 -8.37 7.71
C GLU A 200 -18.98 -9.09 7.05
N GLN A 201 -20.04 -9.33 7.82
CA GLN A 201 -21.27 -9.92 7.30
C GLN A 201 -21.94 -8.99 6.28
N GLY A 202 -21.89 -7.67 6.50
CA GLY A 202 -22.33 -6.68 5.52
C GLY A 202 -21.58 -6.82 4.19
N TRP A 203 -20.25 -6.97 4.23
CA TRP A 203 -19.42 -7.19 3.04
C TRP A 203 -19.72 -8.48 2.30
N HIS A 204 -19.92 -9.59 3.02
CA HIS A 204 -20.36 -10.85 2.41
C HIS A 204 -21.74 -10.71 1.74
N MET A 205 -22.71 -10.11 2.42
CA MET A 205 -24.06 -9.88 1.87
C MET A 205 -24.02 -9.00 0.61
N TRP A 206 -23.23 -7.93 0.63
CA TRP A 206 -23.06 -7.05 -0.52
C TRP A 206 -22.38 -7.75 -1.69
N PHE A 207 -21.32 -8.53 -1.42
CA PHE A 207 -20.64 -9.29 -2.45
C PHE A 207 -21.58 -10.32 -3.09
N ASP A 208 -22.40 -10.99 -2.27
CA ASP A 208 -23.39 -11.97 -2.73
C ASP A 208 -24.49 -11.33 -3.57
N LYS A 209 -24.99 -10.17 -3.17
CA LYS A 209 -25.99 -9.39 -3.91
C LYS A 209 -25.54 -9.06 -5.33
N TYR A 210 -24.25 -8.80 -5.54
CA TYR A 210 -23.69 -8.41 -6.83
C TYR A 210 -22.83 -9.50 -7.51
N ARG A 211 -22.81 -10.73 -6.96
CA ARG A 211 -21.86 -11.80 -7.33
C ARG A 211 -21.83 -12.11 -8.82
N ASP A 212 -22.97 -11.99 -9.51
CA ASP A 212 -23.09 -12.26 -10.94
C ASP A 212 -22.21 -11.35 -11.81
N HIS A 213 -21.76 -10.21 -11.29
CA HIS A 213 -20.83 -9.35 -12.00
C HIS A 213 -19.38 -9.86 -12.02
N TRP A 214 -19.03 -10.90 -11.26
CA TRP A 214 -17.68 -11.49 -11.22
C TRP A 214 -17.55 -12.82 -11.96
N ARG A 215 -18.58 -13.22 -12.72
CA ARG A 215 -18.55 -14.39 -13.60
C ARG A 215 -18.01 -14.05 -14.99
#